data_AF-A0A5C5VDI1-F1
#
_entry.id   AF-A0A5C5VDI1-F1
#
_cell.length_a   1.000
_cell.length_b   1.000
_cell.length_c   1.000
_cell.angle_alpha   90.00
_cell.angle_beta   90.00
_cell.angle_gamma   90.00
#
_symmetry.space_group_name_H-M   'P 1'
#
loop_
_entity.id
_entity.type
_entity.pdbx_description
1 polymer ?
#
loop_
_entity_poly.entity_id
_entity_poly.type
_entity_poly.pdbx_seq_one_letter_code
_entity_poly.pdbx_strand_id
1 'polypeptide(L)'
;MATARSAEQILDEEFLTVRAKLLEVAAAFDRFDRGSGDVKADPRHATLVEAAGLLMTRGPDRAERLQLLFSREYEPGWRSEMGVRAGDQG
;
A
#
# COMPACT_ATOMS: atom_id res chain seq x y z
N MET A 1 8.30 -33.33 5.08
CA MET A 1 8.64 -31.94 4.68
C MET A 1 7.64 -31.51 3.62
N ALA A 2 6.87 -30.45 3.86
CA ALA A 2 5.98 -29.93 2.82
C ALA A 2 6.84 -29.32 1.69
N THR A 3 6.61 -29.75 0.46
CA THR A 3 7.24 -29.16 -0.71
C THR A 3 6.71 -27.74 -0.91
N ALA A 4 7.60 -26.78 -1.13
CA ALA A 4 7.19 -25.43 -1.49
C ALA A 4 6.37 -25.48 -2.79
N ARG A 5 5.26 -24.74 -2.85
CA ARG A 5 4.44 -24.60 -4.06
C ARG A 5 5.27 -23.99 -5.18
N SER A 6 5.02 -24.41 -6.42
CA SER A 6 5.64 -23.79 -7.59
C SER A 6 5.05 -22.40 -7.85
N ALA A 7 5.75 -21.59 -8.65
CA ALA A 7 5.26 -20.26 -9.01
C ALA A 7 3.96 -20.33 -9.83
N GLU A 8 3.82 -21.37 -10.67
CA GLU A 8 2.62 -21.64 -11.48
C GLU A 8 1.43 -21.98 -10.60
N GLN A 9 1.62 -22.82 -9.57
CA GLN A 9 0.55 -23.15 -8.61
C GLN A 9 0.08 -21.90 -7.86
N ILE A 10 1.02 -21.06 -7.42
CA ILE A 10 0.69 -19.80 -6.75
C ILE A 10 -0.04 -18.84 -7.70
N LEU A 11 0.40 -18.76 -8.97
CA LEU A 11 -0.25 -17.92 -9.96
C LEU A 11 -1.70 -18.36 -10.20
N ASP A 12 -1.94 -19.66 -10.39
CA ASP A 12 -3.29 -20.18 -10.63
C ASP A 12 -4.24 -19.90 -9.45
N GLU A 13 -3.73 -20.03 -8.22
CA GLU A 13 -4.49 -19.74 -6.99
C GLU A 13 -4.78 -18.24 -6.82
N GLU A 14 -3.83 -17.38 -7.14
CA GLU A 14 -3.92 -15.94 -6.87
C GLU A 14 -4.46 -15.11 -8.05
N PHE A 15 -4.48 -15.65 -9.27
CA PHE A 15 -4.74 -14.87 -10.49
C PHE A 15 -6.04 -14.07 -10.44
N LEU A 16 -7.15 -14.71 -10.06
CA LEU A 16 -8.45 -14.04 -10.00
C LEU A 16 -8.49 -12.96 -8.91
N THR A 17 -7.89 -13.22 -7.76
CA THR A 17 -7.82 -12.29 -6.62
C THR A 17 -6.98 -11.07 -6.97
N VAL A 18 -5.79 -11.27 -7.53
CA VAL A 18 -4.90 -10.19 -7.97
C VAL A 18 -5.57 -9.38 -9.08
N ARG A 19 -6.21 -10.03 -10.07
CA ARG A 19 -6.95 -9.33 -11.13
C ARG A 19 -8.05 -8.44 -10.58
N ALA A 20 -8.84 -8.94 -9.62
CA ALA A 20 -9.91 -8.15 -8.99
C ALA A 20 -9.35 -6.90 -8.30
N LYS A 21 -8.30 -7.06 -7.50
CA LYS A 21 -7.63 -5.94 -6.81
C LYS A 21 -7.07 -4.91 -7.80
N LEU A 22 -6.48 -5.34 -8.91
CA LEU A 22 -5.97 -4.44 -9.95
C LEU A 22 -7.11 -3.62 -10.59
N LEU A 23 -8.26 -4.25 -10.87
CA LEU A 23 -9.44 -3.55 -11.40
C LEU A 23 -10.03 -2.56 -10.40
N GLU A 24 -10.08 -2.91 -9.11
CA GLU A 24 -10.56 -2.01 -8.05
C GLU A 24 -9.69 -0.75 -7.93
N VAL A 25 -8.36 -0.92 -7.97
CA VAL A 25 -7.40 0.19 -7.95
C VAL A 25 -7.56 1.05 -9.19
N ALA A 26 -7.60 0.46 -10.39
CA ALA A 26 -7.79 1.19 -11.64
C ALA A 26 -9.10 2.00 -11.64
N ALA A 27 -10.22 1.38 -11.21
CA ALA A 27 -11.51 2.06 -11.11
C ALA A 27 -11.49 3.21 -10.08
N ALA A 28 -10.64 3.16 -9.06
CA ALA A 28 -10.45 4.28 -8.13
C ALA A 28 -9.74 5.46 -8.82
N PHE A 29 -8.66 5.21 -9.56
CA PHE A 29 -7.99 6.24 -10.38
C PHE A 29 -8.94 6.86 -11.41
N ASP A 30 -9.73 6.05 -12.12
CA ASP A 30 -10.75 6.56 -13.06
C ASP A 30 -11.78 7.47 -12.37
N ARG A 31 -12.09 7.25 -11.09
CA ARG A 31 -13.00 8.11 -10.33
C ARG A 31 -12.33 9.41 -9.90
N PHE A 32 -11.04 9.40 -9.59
CA PHE A 32 -10.28 10.62 -9.32
C PHE A 32 -10.22 11.52 -10.57
N ASP A 33 -9.92 10.93 -11.73
CA ASP A 33 -9.84 11.67 -13.00
C ASP A 33 -11.18 12.25 -13.47
N ARG A 34 -12.31 11.62 -13.09
CA ARG A 34 -13.66 12.09 -13.38
C ARG A 34 -14.25 13.02 -12.32
N GLY A 35 -13.61 13.12 -11.15
CA GLY A 35 -14.07 13.95 -10.05
C GLY A 35 -13.91 15.45 -10.35
N SER A 36 -14.67 16.29 -9.66
CA SER A 36 -14.45 17.74 -9.69
C SER A 36 -13.26 18.12 -8.80
N GLY A 37 -12.37 18.98 -9.29
CA GLY A 37 -11.17 19.43 -8.58
C GLY A 37 -9.89 18.84 -9.15
N ASP A 38 -8.75 19.12 -8.53
CA ASP A 38 -7.45 18.56 -8.92
C ASP A 38 -6.78 17.90 -7.71
N VAL A 39 -6.59 16.58 -7.78
CA VAL A 39 -5.89 15.80 -6.75
C VAL A 39 -4.40 15.63 -7.06
N LYS A 40 -3.91 16.10 -8.21
CA LYS A 40 -2.50 15.91 -8.61
C LYS A 40 -1.52 16.63 -7.70
N ALA A 41 -1.96 17.71 -7.04
CA ALA A 41 -1.19 18.43 -6.04
C ALA A 41 -1.27 17.79 -4.64
N ASP A 42 -2.16 16.82 -4.40
CA ASP A 42 -2.28 16.14 -3.12
C ASP A 42 -1.16 15.08 -2.99
N PRO A 43 -0.31 15.16 -1.95
CA PRO A 43 0.78 14.19 -1.75
C PRO A 43 0.30 12.74 -1.70
N ARG A 44 -0.92 12.48 -1.22
CA ARG A 44 -1.49 11.12 -1.17
C ARG A 44 -1.70 10.54 -2.56
N HIS A 45 -2.06 11.37 -3.55
CA HIS A 45 -2.18 10.93 -4.93
C HIS A 45 -0.82 10.50 -5.48
N ALA A 46 0.23 11.28 -5.22
CA ALA A 46 1.60 10.91 -5.61
C ALA A 46 2.05 9.58 -4.97
N THR A 47 1.78 9.37 -3.67
CA THR A 47 2.08 8.11 -2.99
C THR A 47 1.34 6.93 -3.60
N LEU A 48 0.08 7.08 -4.00
CA LEU A 48 -0.69 6.01 -4.67
C LEU A 48 -0.11 5.66 -6.05
N VAL A 49 0.34 6.65 -6.82
CA VAL A 49 0.99 6.44 -8.11
C VAL A 49 2.33 5.71 -7.92
N GLU A 50 3.12 6.11 -6.92
CA GLU A 50 4.37 5.43 -6.58
C GLU A 50 4.14 3.98 -6.14
N ALA A 51 3.13 3.73 -5.30
CA ALA A 51 2.76 2.39 -4.85
C ALA A 51 2.39 1.47 -6.03
N ALA A 52 1.67 1.99 -7.04
CA ALA A 52 1.34 1.23 -8.24
C ALA A 52 2.62 0.87 -9.05
N GLY A 53 3.56 1.81 -9.18
CA GLY A 53 4.86 1.56 -9.81
C GLY A 53 5.70 0.53 -9.06
N LEU A 54 5.67 0.54 -7.73
CA LEU A 54 6.39 -0.40 -6.87
C LEU A 54 6.03 -1.86 -7.15
N LEU A 55 4.75 -2.15 -7.43
CA LEU A 55 4.28 -3.50 -7.76
C LEU A 55 5.00 -4.11 -8.98
N MET A 56 5.46 -3.27 -9.91
CA MET A 56 6.14 -3.72 -11.15
C MET A 56 7.64 -3.99 -10.96
N THR A 57 8.20 -3.68 -9.79
CA THR A 57 9.60 -3.96 -9.49
C THR A 57 9.85 -5.46 -9.30
N ARG A 58 11.11 -5.90 -9.36
CA ARG A 58 11.52 -7.30 -9.08
C ARG A 58 11.93 -7.43 -7.61
N GLY A 59 11.71 -8.61 -7.03
CA GLY A 59 12.16 -8.94 -5.66
C GLY A 59 11.05 -9.54 -4.80
N PRO A 60 11.40 -10.21 -3.69
CA PRO A 60 10.45 -10.86 -2.79
C PRO A 60 9.80 -9.91 -1.75
N ASP A 61 10.09 -8.61 -1.76
CA ASP A 61 9.84 -7.66 -0.67
C ASP A 61 8.80 -6.57 -1.01
N ARG A 62 8.02 -6.74 -2.07
CA ARG A 62 7.06 -5.71 -2.53
C ARG A 62 6.06 -5.30 -1.44
N ALA A 63 5.57 -6.26 -0.66
CA ALA A 63 4.61 -5.98 0.41
C ALA A 63 5.23 -5.12 1.53
N GLU A 64 6.45 -5.45 1.96
CA GLU A 64 7.19 -4.69 2.97
C GLU A 64 7.49 -3.27 2.47
N ARG A 65 7.99 -3.14 1.24
CA ARG A 65 8.27 -1.83 0.65
C ARG A 65 7.02 -0.99 0.46
N LEU A 66 5.89 -1.60 0.09
CA LEU A 66 4.59 -0.92 0.02
C LEU A 66 4.13 -0.47 1.41
N GLN A 67 4.30 -1.31 2.43
CA GLN A 67 4.00 -0.94 3.81
C GLN A 67 4.87 0.23 4.31
N LEU A 68 6.16 0.22 4.00
CA LEU A 68 7.08 1.30 4.35
C LEU A 68 6.72 2.61 3.63
N LEU A 69 6.32 2.55 2.35
CA LEU A 69 5.87 3.72 1.59
C LEU A 69 4.66 4.42 2.24
N PHE A 70 3.77 3.68 2.90
CA PHE A 70 2.62 4.24 3.63
C PHE A 70 2.88 4.47 5.13
N SER A 71 4.08 4.14 5.62
CA SER A 71 4.46 4.41 7.00
C SER A 71 4.87 5.87 7.16
N ARG A 72 4.54 6.48 8.30
CA ARG A 72 5.07 7.80 8.65
C ARG A 72 6.55 7.65 8.99
N GLU A 73 7.35 8.67 8.66
CA GLU A 73 8.68 8.78 9.25
C GLU A 73 8.56 8.83 10.78
N TYR A 74 9.55 8.27 11.46
CA TYR A 74 9.61 8.34 12.91
C TYR A 74 9.72 9.80 13.34
N GLU A 75 8.66 10.35 13.92
CA GLU A 75 8.63 11.69 14.48
C GLU A 75 9.05 11.65 15.96
N PRO A 76 10.24 12.14 16.37
CA PRO A 76 10.69 12.05 17.75
C PRO A 76 9.73 12.68 18.77
N GLY A 77 8.92 13.66 18.34
CA GLY A 77 7.91 14.35 19.13
C GLY A 77 6.53 13.69 19.20
N TRP A 78 6.32 12.53 18.55
CA TRP A 78 4.98 11.97 18.34
C TRP A 78 4.16 11.77 19.62
N ARG A 79 4.79 11.45 20.75
CA ARG A 79 4.10 11.27 22.05
C ARG A 79 3.49 12.58 22.57
N SER A 80 4.21 13.68 22.40
CA SER A 80 3.77 15.01 22.81
C SER A 80 2.70 15.56 21.87
N GLU A 81 2.87 15.35 20.56
CA GLU A 81 1.93 15.82 19.53
C GLU A 81 0.61 15.05 19.51
N MET A 82 0.65 13.75 19.80
CA MET A 82 -0.55 12.90 19.83
C MET A 82 -1.22 12.82 21.21
N GLY A 83 -0.77 13.65 22.17
CA GLY A 83 -1.39 13.76 23.50
C GLY A 83 -1.38 12.48 24.33
N VAL A 84 -0.46 11.55 24.05
CA VAL A 84 -0.37 10.26 24.75
C VAL A 84 0.25 10.51 26.13
N ARG A 85 -0.59 10.56 27.16
CA ARG A 85 -0.12 10.62 28.56
C ARG A 85 0.51 9.27 28.91
N ALA A 86 1.76 9.28 29.35
CA ALA A 86 2.38 8.10 29.94
C ALA A 86 1.71 7.81 31.29
N GLY A 87 0.76 6.88 31.32
CA GLY A 87 0.13 6.47 32.57
C GLY A 87 -1.17 5.73 32.36
N ASP A 88 -1.06 4.44 32.07
CA ASP A 88 -2.03 3.41 32.50
C ASP A 88 -1.23 2.10 32.67
N GLN A 89 -0.46 2.06 33.75
CA GLN A 89 -0.03 0.82 34.40
C GLN A 89 -0.46 0.95 35.85
N GLY A 90 -1.69 0.53 36.12
CA GLY A 90 -2.26 0.28 37.44
C GLY A 90 -2.77 -1.14 37.48
#